data_AF-A0A1Y0REU8-F1
#
_entry.id   AF-A0A1Y0REU8-F1
#
_cell.length_a   1.000
_cell.length_b   1.000
_cell.length_c   1.000
_cell.angle_alpha   90.00
_cell.angle_beta   90.00
_cell.angle_gamma   90.00
#
_symmetry.space_group_name_H-M   'P 1'
#
loop_
_entity.id
_entity.type
_entity.pdbx_description
1 polymer ?
#
loop_
_entity_poly.entity_id
_entity_poly.type
_entity_poly.pdbx_seq_one_letter_code
_entity_poly.pdbx_strand_id
1 'polypeptide(L)'
;MPNLVETAANAGNFNTLVKAIEAAQLVETLKNPGPYTVFAPTDEAFAKLSQGTLDSLLQDIPTLKKILMYHVAYGDVRSDDLIQIDHAETLEGSIVAIDSADGKVKVNDANVLKTDILTDNGVIHIINAVLMPALVAGK
;
A
#
# COMPACT_ATOMS: atom_id res chain seq x y z
N MET A 1 -7.90 -7.64 -17.53
CA MET A 1 -8.60 -7.21 -16.29
C MET A 1 -8.19 -5.77 -15.99
N PRO A 2 -8.94 -4.97 -15.22
CA PRO A 2 -8.46 -3.64 -14.84
C PRO A 2 -7.17 -3.77 -14.02
N ASN A 3 -6.19 -2.91 -14.32
CA ASN A 3 -4.93 -2.86 -13.59
C ASN A 3 -5.13 -2.25 -12.19
N LEU A 4 -4.15 -2.40 -11.31
CA LEU A 4 -4.14 -1.83 -9.96
C LEU A 4 -4.56 -0.35 -9.92
N VAL A 5 -4.00 0.43 -10.86
CA VAL A 5 -4.27 1.86 -11.02
C VAL A 5 -5.69 2.12 -11.51
N GLU A 6 -6.22 1.29 -12.41
CA GLU A 6 -7.59 1.43 -12.91
C GLU A 6 -8.63 1.06 -11.86
N THR A 7 -8.39 0.02 -11.07
CA THR A 7 -9.24 -0.37 -9.94
C THR A 7 -9.27 0.73 -8.88
N ALA A 8 -8.12 1.31 -8.56
CA ALA A 8 -8.01 2.46 -7.65
C ALA A 8 -8.76 3.69 -8.21
N ALA A 9 -8.55 4.03 -9.48
CA ALA A 9 -9.23 5.15 -10.13
C ALA A 9 -10.76 4.95 -10.20
N ASN A 10 -11.23 3.73 -10.44
CA ASN A 10 -12.65 3.41 -10.55
C ASN A 10 -13.36 3.42 -9.20
N ALA A 11 -12.66 3.06 -8.12
CA ALA A 11 -13.22 3.03 -6.77
C ALA A 11 -13.43 4.43 -6.14
N GLY A 12 -13.04 5.52 -6.82
CA GLY A 12 -13.30 6.93 -6.45
C GLY A 12 -12.55 7.44 -5.21
N ASN A 13 -12.21 6.54 -4.28
CA ASN A 13 -11.59 6.82 -2.99
C ASN A 13 -10.07 6.61 -2.98
N PHE A 14 -9.43 6.49 -4.15
CA PHE A 14 -7.97 6.29 -4.27
C PHE A 14 -7.31 7.26 -5.25
N ASN A 15 -7.96 8.36 -5.59
CA ASN A 15 -7.44 9.33 -6.55
C ASN A 15 -6.08 9.92 -6.11
N THR A 16 -5.92 10.12 -4.79
CA THR A 16 -4.68 10.57 -4.15
C THR A 16 -3.55 9.56 -4.31
N LEU A 17 -3.85 8.26 -4.11
CA LEU A 17 -2.90 7.17 -4.30
C LEU A 17 -2.46 7.06 -5.78
N VAL A 18 -3.40 7.16 -6.72
CA VAL A 18 -3.10 7.10 -8.16
C VAL A 18 -2.14 8.23 -8.55
N LYS A 19 -2.44 9.47 -8.17
CA LYS A 19 -1.55 10.62 -8.40
C LYS A 19 -0.16 10.41 -7.81
N ALA A 20 -0.09 9.83 -6.61
CA ALA A 20 1.18 9.53 -5.98
C ALA A 20 2.00 8.49 -6.77
N ILE A 21 1.36 7.41 -7.22
CA ILE A 21 2.01 6.36 -8.02
C ILE A 21 2.49 6.91 -9.37
N GLU A 22 1.68 7.74 -10.01
CA GLU A 22 2.03 8.41 -11.28
C GLU A 22 3.21 9.38 -11.09
N ALA A 23 3.17 10.22 -10.06
CA ALA A 23 4.26 11.14 -9.74
C ALA A 23 5.57 10.41 -9.39
N ALA A 24 5.49 9.29 -8.68
CA ALA A 24 6.64 8.45 -8.33
C ALA A 24 7.16 7.60 -9.51
N GLN A 25 6.49 7.63 -10.67
CA GLN A 25 6.75 6.77 -11.83
C GLN A 25 6.79 5.27 -11.47
N LEU A 26 6.04 4.87 -10.44
CA LEU A 26 5.96 3.48 -10.01
C LEU A 26 4.87 2.69 -10.77
N VAL A 27 4.08 3.36 -11.61
CA VAL A 27 3.10 2.71 -12.49
C VAL A 27 3.76 1.61 -13.32
N GLU A 28 4.96 1.86 -13.84
CA GLU A 28 5.67 0.89 -14.66
C GLU A 28 6.12 -0.32 -13.82
N THR A 29 6.65 -0.08 -12.61
CA THR A 29 7.02 -1.15 -11.66
C THR A 29 5.82 -1.98 -11.23
N LEU A 30 4.68 -1.35 -10.94
CA LEU A 30 3.43 -2.02 -10.54
C LEU A 30 2.71 -2.70 -11.73
N LYS A 31 3.09 -2.36 -12.96
CA LYS A 31 2.68 -3.06 -14.19
C LYS A 31 3.61 -4.21 -14.56
N ASN A 32 4.75 -4.38 -13.88
CA ASN A 32 5.62 -5.51 -14.18
C ASN A 32 4.96 -6.82 -13.74
N PRO A 33 5.10 -7.89 -14.53
CA PRO A 33 4.55 -9.19 -14.20
C PRO A 33 5.33 -9.80 -13.05
N GLY A 34 4.72 -9.88 -11.88
CA GLY A 34 5.24 -10.55 -10.70
C GLY A 34 4.17 -10.65 -9.62
N PRO A 35 4.24 -11.65 -8.72
CA PRO A 35 3.32 -11.69 -7.59
C PRO A 35 3.71 -10.58 -6.61
N TYR A 36 2.94 -9.50 -6.62
CA TYR A 36 3.07 -8.40 -5.67
C TYR A 36 1.84 -8.30 -4.78
N THR A 37 2.06 -7.89 -3.55
CA THR A 37 0.97 -7.61 -2.61
C THR A 37 0.98 -6.12 -2.29
N VAL A 38 -0.07 -5.40 -2.70
CA VAL A 38 -0.15 -3.95 -2.55
C VAL A 38 -1.15 -3.58 -1.48
N PHE A 39 -0.67 -2.89 -0.45
CA PHE A 39 -1.51 -2.29 0.56
C PHE A 39 -1.95 -0.90 0.07
N ALA A 40 -3.22 -0.76 -0.31
CA ALA A 40 -3.75 0.48 -0.85
C ALA A 40 -4.52 1.26 0.24
N PRO A 41 -3.98 2.38 0.77
CA PRO A 41 -4.72 3.23 1.68
C PRO A 41 -5.85 3.99 0.98
N THR A 42 -6.99 4.09 1.66
CA THR A 42 -8.15 4.89 1.23
C THR A 42 -7.88 6.39 1.38
N ASP A 43 -8.67 7.23 0.69
CA ASP A 43 -8.61 8.68 0.88
C ASP A 43 -8.85 9.09 2.34
N GLU A 44 -9.68 8.33 3.08
CA GLU A 44 -9.85 8.53 4.53
C GLU A 44 -8.57 8.25 5.33
N ALA A 45 -7.79 7.24 4.93
CA ALA A 45 -6.48 6.96 5.52
C ALA A 45 -5.51 8.12 5.30
N PHE A 46 -5.55 8.70 4.10
CA PHE A 46 -4.80 9.89 3.73
C PHE A 46 -5.29 11.12 4.49
N ALA A 47 -6.59 11.30 4.66
CA ALA A 47 -7.18 12.39 5.44
C ALA A 47 -6.88 12.29 6.95
N LYS A 48 -6.61 11.08 7.46
CA LYS A 48 -6.10 10.88 8.83
C LYS A 48 -4.64 11.32 9.00
N LEU A 49 -3.87 11.40 7.91
CA LEU A 49 -2.56 12.04 7.98
C LEU A 49 -2.76 13.55 8.19
N SER A 50 -1.84 14.17 8.92
CA SER A 50 -1.86 15.62 9.13
C SER A 50 -1.93 16.36 7.80
N GLN A 51 -2.81 17.37 7.72
CA GLN A 51 -2.88 18.26 6.55
C GLN A 51 -1.50 18.88 6.33
N GLY A 52 -0.84 18.51 5.23
CA GLY A 52 0.53 18.92 4.90
C GLY A 52 1.50 17.74 4.73
N THR A 53 1.30 16.61 5.40
CA THR A 53 2.12 15.42 5.15
C THR A 53 1.93 14.94 3.73
N LEU A 54 0.68 14.86 3.26
CA LEU A 54 0.36 14.52 1.87
C LEU A 54 1.03 15.44 0.86
N ASP A 55 0.88 16.76 1.01
CA ASP A 55 1.51 17.72 0.11
C ASP A 55 3.03 17.56 0.12
N SER A 56 3.65 17.37 1.29
CA SER A 56 5.09 17.05 1.37
C SER A 56 5.44 15.76 0.63
N LEU A 57 4.62 14.71 0.74
CA LEU A 57 4.85 13.44 0.02
C LEU A 57 4.69 13.62 -1.50
N LEU A 58 3.70 14.39 -1.95
CA LEU A 58 3.50 14.70 -3.36
C LEU A 58 4.61 15.59 -3.94
N GLN A 59 5.19 16.47 -3.11
CA GLN A 59 6.35 17.28 -3.48
C GLN A 59 7.66 16.48 -3.45
N ASP A 60 7.76 15.49 -2.55
CA ASP A 60 8.96 14.72 -2.28
C ASP A 60 8.90 13.33 -2.96
N ILE A 61 9.13 13.33 -4.27
CA ILE A 61 9.19 12.12 -5.11
C ILE A 61 10.05 10.98 -4.54
N PRO A 62 11.28 11.20 -4.00
CA PRO A 62 12.07 10.10 -3.48
C PRO A 62 11.44 9.47 -2.23
N THR A 63 10.81 10.28 -1.36
CA THR A 63 10.06 9.79 -0.21
C THR A 63 8.79 9.05 -0.65
N LEU A 64 8.05 9.61 -1.60
CA LEU A 64 6.86 9.00 -2.17
C LEU A 64 7.14 7.61 -2.73
N LYS A 65 8.24 7.49 -3.49
CA LYS A 65 8.71 6.23 -4.06
C LYS A 65 9.00 5.21 -2.96
N LYS A 66 9.69 5.60 -1.88
CA LYS A 66 9.94 4.72 -0.73
C LYS A 66 8.66 4.27 -0.05
N ILE A 67 7.72 5.19 0.21
CA ILE A 67 6.43 4.86 0.85
C ILE A 67 5.63 3.89 0.00
N LEU A 68 5.58 4.12 -1.31
CA LEU A 68 4.90 3.22 -2.24
C LEU A 68 5.58 1.85 -2.27
N MET A 69 6.91 1.79 -2.29
CA MET A 69 7.65 0.53 -2.18
C MET A 69 7.42 -0.16 -0.82
N TYR A 70 7.20 0.59 0.25
CA TYR A 70 6.86 0.05 1.57
C TYR A 70 5.43 -0.51 1.63
N HIS A 71 4.50 0.05 0.84
CA HIS A 71 3.16 -0.52 0.67
C HIS A 71 3.13 -1.73 -0.25
N VAL A 72 4.23 -2.08 -0.91
CA VAL A 72 4.28 -3.24 -1.81
C VAL A 72 5.15 -4.31 -1.18
N ALA A 73 4.54 -5.43 -0.82
CA ALA A 73 5.24 -6.63 -0.38
C ALA A 73 5.59 -7.54 -1.56
N TYR A 74 6.74 -8.21 -1.45
CA TYR A 74 7.13 -9.27 -2.37
C TYR A 74 6.33 -10.54 -2.10
N GLY A 75 5.84 -11.17 -3.16
CA GLY A 75 5.06 -12.41 -3.09
C GLY A 75 3.55 -12.19 -3.16
N ASP A 76 2.82 -13.28 -3.40
CA ASP A 76 1.36 -13.31 -3.41
C ASP A 76 0.82 -13.62 -2.02
N VAL A 77 0.96 -12.66 -1.12
CA VAL A 77 0.47 -12.76 0.25
C VAL A 77 -1.03 -12.50 0.26
N ARG A 78 -1.82 -13.57 0.24
CA ARG A 78 -3.28 -13.54 0.31
C ARG A 78 -3.76 -13.44 1.76
N SER A 79 -5.06 -13.21 1.96
CA SER A 79 -5.66 -13.23 3.30
C SER A 79 -5.32 -14.48 4.10
N ASP A 80 -5.28 -15.63 3.43
CA ASP A 80 -4.95 -16.92 4.05
C ASP A 80 -3.47 -16.99 4.46
N ASP A 81 -2.58 -16.37 3.70
CA ASP A 81 -1.15 -16.31 4.04
C ASP A 81 -0.91 -15.26 5.15
N LEU A 82 -1.61 -14.11 5.11
CA LEU A 82 -1.58 -13.06 6.13
C LEU A 82 -1.96 -13.57 7.53
N ILE A 83 -2.73 -14.65 7.63
CA ILE A 83 -3.06 -15.27 8.93
C ILE A 83 -2.02 -16.31 9.36
N GLN A 84 -1.14 -16.74 8.47
CA GLN A 84 -0.06 -17.69 8.75
C GLN A 84 1.30 -17.00 8.97
N ILE A 85 1.46 -15.78 8.44
CA ILE A 85 2.69 -15.00 8.59
C ILE A 85 2.49 -13.83 9.57
N ASP A 86 3.50 -13.59 10.41
CA ASP A 86 3.53 -12.43 11.31
C ASP A 86 4.20 -11.19 10.66
N HIS A 87 4.87 -11.37 9.52
CA HIS A 87 5.58 -10.29 8.83
C HIS A 87 5.78 -10.59 7.34
N ALA A 88 5.85 -9.53 6.53
CA ALA A 88 6.17 -9.62 5.10
C ALA A 88 7.29 -8.65 4.72
N GLU A 89 8.13 -9.05 3.76
CA GLU A 89 9.20 -8.22 3.24
C GLU A 89 8.68 -7.30 2.12
N THR A 90 8.98 -6.00 2.23
CA THR A 90 8.54 -4.99 1.27
C THR A 90 9.58 -4.73 0.19
N LEU A 91 9.15 -4.13 -0.93
CA LEU A 91 10.02 -3.66 -2.00
C LEU A 91 11.01 -2.60 -1.52
N GLU A 92 10.70 -1.90 -0.43
CA GLU A 92 11.61 -0.93 0.19
C GLU A 92 12.81 -1.62 0.88
N GLY A 93 12.69 -2.91 1.21
CA GLY A 93 13.66 -3.69 1.99
C GLY A 93 13.37 -3.73 3.49
N SER A 94 12.32 -3.04 3.94
CA SER A 94 11.82 -3.10 5.31
C SER A 94 10.77 -4.21 5.46
N ILE A 95 10.60 -4.71 6.68
CA ILE A 95 9.52 -5.65 7.00
C ILE A 95 8.27 -4.90 7.49
N VAL A 96 7.10 -5.35 7.06
CA VAL A 96 5.82 -4.94 7.64
C VAL A 96 5.36 -6.04 8.60
N ALA A 97 5.00 -5.64 9.82
CA ALA A 97 4.36 -6.55 10.76
C ALA A 97 2.92 -6.80 10.30
N ILE A 98 2.48 -8.05 10.29
CA ILE A 98 1.12 -8.44 9.96
C ILE A 98 0.58 -9.14 11.19
N ASP A 99 -0.52 -8.60 11.73
CA ASP A 99 -1.18 -9.14 12.90
C ASP A 99 -2.59 -9.54 12.50
N SER A 100 -2.91 -10.81 12.66
CA SER A 100 -4.24 -11.33 12.38
C SER A 100 -4.92 -11.70 13.70
N ALA A 101 -5.89 -10.89 14.09
CA ALA A 101 -6.65 -11.10 15.32
C ALA A 101 -8.14 -11.10 15.02
N ASP A 102 -8.84 -12.14 15.47
CA ASP A 102 -10.31 -12.25 15.39
C ASP A 102 -10.88 -12.10 13.95
N GLY A 103 -10.17 -12.66 12.96
CA GLY A 103 -10.54 -12.55 11.55
C GLY A 103 -10.33 -11.17 10.93
N LYS A 104 -9.65 -10.25 11.63
CA LYS A 104 -9.21 -8.96 11.12
C LYS A 104 -7.71 -8.96 10.94
N VAL A 105 -7.26 -8.60 9.74
CA VAL A 105 -5.84 -8.40 9.48
C VAL A 105 -5.48 -6.93 9.75
N LYS A 106 -4.38 -6.73 10.45
CA LYS A 106 -3.73 -5.44 10.67
C LYS A 106 -2.33 -5.51 10.09
N VAL A 107 -1.93 -4.47 9.39
CA VAL A 107 -0.57 -4.33 8.86
C VAL A 107 0.05 -3.16 9.60
N ASN A 108 1.01 -3.45 10.47
CA ASN A 108 1.61 -2.51 11.39
C ASN A 108 0.52 -1.90 12.29
N ASP A 109 0.19 -0.61 12.16
CA ASP A 109 -0.94 0.01 12.87
C ASP A 109 -2.21 0.16 12.00
N ALA A 110 -2.13 -0.19 10.71
CA ALA A 110 -3.22 -0.03 9.75
C ALA A 110 -4.18 -1.21 9.77
N ASN A 111 -5.48 -0.96 9.92
CA ASN A 111 -6.49 -2.00 9.75
C ASN A 111 -6.77 -2.26 8.27
N VAL A 112 -6.73 -3.52 7.88
CA VAL A 112 -7.16 -3.94 6.55
C VAL A 112 -8.69 -3.97 6.52
N LEU A 113 -9.28 -3.12 5.68
CA LEU A 113 -10.72 -3.01 5.45
C LEU A 113 -11.22 -4.09 4.50
N LYS A 114 -10.40 -4.42 3.49
CA LYS A 114 -10.75 -5.39 2.46
C LYS A 114 -9.50 -6.10 1.97
N THR A 115 -9.51 -7.42 2.00
CA THR A 115 -8.41 -8.25 1.51
C THR A 115 -8.82 -8.98 0.23
N ASP A 116 -7.87 -9.67 -0.41
CA ASP A 116 -8.12 -10.58 -1.53
C ASP A 116 -8.63 -9.92 -2.83
N ILE A 117 -8.24 -8.67 -3.08
CA ILE A 117 -8.58 -8.02 -4.35
C ILE A 117 -7.58 -8.47 -5.42
N LEU A 118 -7.98 -9.49 -6.17
CA LEU A 118 -7.19 -10.03 -7.27
C LEU A 118 -7.04 -9.00 -8.41
N THR A 119 -5.81 -8.79 -8.83
CA THR A 119 -5.45 -8.00 -10.00
C THR A 119 -4.53 -8.79 -10.91
N ASP A 120 -4.32 -8.28 -12.13
CA ASP A 120 -3.50 -8.95 -13.14
C ASP A 120 -2.04 -9.18 -12.70
N ASN A 121 -1.51 -8.29 -11.85
CA ASN A 121 -0.11 -8.28 -11.39
C ASN A 121 0.02 -8.49 -9.87
N GLY A 122 -0.99 -9.05 -9.20
CA GLY A 122 -0.91 -9.28 -7.75
C GLY A 122 -2.22 -9.14 -6.99
N VAL A 123 -2.12 -8.93 -5.68
CA VAL A 123 -3.23 -8.80 -4.73
C VAL A 123 -3.24 -7.41 -4.11
N ILE A 124 -4.41 -6.78 -4.04
CA ILE A 124 -4.60 -5.52 -3.31
C ILE A 124 -5.28 -5.80 -1.98
N HIS A 125 -4.76 -5.18 -0.92
CA HIS A 125 -5.39 -5.09 0.39
C HIS A 125 -5.69 -3.63 0.71
N ILE A 126 -6.96 -3.31 0.90
CA ILE A 126 -7.39 -1.96 1.25
C ILE A 126 -7.16 -1.73 2.74
N ILE A 127 -6.46 -0.66 3.09
CA ILE A 127 -6.18 -0.29 4.48
C ILE A 127 -6.76 1.07 4.86
N ASN A 128 -7.01 1.29 6.15
CA ASN A 128 -7.60 2.51 6.69
C ASN A 128 -6.59 3.52 7.27
N ALA A 129 -5.29 3.23 7.13
CA ALA A 129 -4.18 4.10 7.53
C ALA A 129 -3.03 3.96 6.52
N VAL A 130 -2.18 4.97 6.40
CA VAL A 130 -1.03 4.94 5.49
C VAL A 130 0.17 4.32 6.21
N LEU A 131 0.82 3.34 5.58
CA LEU A 131 2.06 2.74 6.09
C LEU A 131 3.23 3.68 5.84
N MET A 132 3.79 4.24 6.90
CA MET A 132 4.98 5.08 6.82
C MET A 132 6.17 4.31 7.40
N PRO A 133 7.25 4.08 6.63
CA PRO A 133 8.46 3.48 7.20
C PRO A 133 9.04 4.42 8.25
N ALA A 134 9.68 3.88 9.29
CA ALA A 134 10.22 4.67 10.41
C ALA A 134 11.22 5.77 9.96
N LEU A 135 11.78 5.64 8.75
CA LEU A 135 12.65 6.63 8.12
C LEU A 135 11.96 7.96 7.77
N VAL A 136 10.64 8.01 7.61
CA VAL A 136 9.92 9.26 7.26
C VAL A 136 9.43 10.04 8.48
N ALA A 137 9.39 9.41 9.66
CA ALA A 137 8.89 10.04 10.89
C ALA A 137 9.93 10.91 11.61
N GLY A 138 11.10 11.17 11.01
CA GLY A 138 12.18 11.87 11.70
C GLY A 138 13.16 12.59 10.80
N LYS A 139 12.87 13.87 10.52
CA LYS A 139 13.85 14.96 10.62
C LYS A 139 13.13 16.28 10.83
#